data_AF-A0A0A2W3B1-F1
#
_entry.id   AF-A0A0A2W3B1-F1
#
_cell.length_a   1.000
_cell.length_b   1.000
_cell.length_c   1.000
_cell.angle_alpha   90.00
_cell.angle_beta   90.00
_cell.angle_gamma   90.00
#
_symmetry.space_group_name_H-M   'P 1'
#
loop_
_entity.id
_entity.type
_entity.pdbx_description
1 polymer ?
#
loop_
_entity_poly.entity_id
_entity_poly.type
_entity_poly.pdbx_seq_one_letter_code
_entity_poly.pdbx_strand_id
1 'polypeptide(L)'
;MNLSDSRQANSKRSIARPDKNFILNQFIRRHDNPHGSFSFLKKNTRLLDKGTIERLECKACERLRQTDSLCELEAQNIIAAAALLEICARKSPVELKEKLLCFAVHCMKTKREHSEHALEMCDRIERKFNHDNVAVALDKMSLKADEAALVQTIQV
;
A
#
# COMPACT_ATOMS: atom_id res chain seq x y z
N MET A 1 27.33 -52.52 9.78
CA MET A 1 26.55 -51.60 10.62
C MET A 1 27.47 -50.50 11.09
N ASN A 2 27.31 -49.27 10.57
CA ASN A 2 27.93 -48.06 11.12
C ASN A 2 26.84 -46.99 11.11
N LEU A 3 26.25 -46.75 12.28
CA LEU A 3 25.29 -45.67 12.51
C LEU A 3 26.12 -44.42 12.81
N SER A 4 26.24 -43.53 11.83
CA SER A 4 26.87 -42.23 12.02
C SER A 4 25.91 -41.31 12.79
N ASP A 5 26.27 -41.00 14.03
CA ASP A 5 25.68 -39.95 14.85
C ASP A 5 25.85 -38.57 14.20
N SER A 6 24.88 -38.17 13.39
CA SER A 6 24.78 -36.79 12.92
C SER A 6 24.04 -35.96 13.98
N ARG A 7 24.82 -35.22 14.78
CA ARG A 7 24.35 -34.19 15.69
C ARG A 7 23.50 -33.16 14.92
N GLN A 8 22.18 -33.26 15.06
CA GLN A 8 21.24 -32.22 14.65
C GLN A 8 21.55 -30.95 15.45
N ALA A 9 22.14 -29.96 14.77
CA ALA A 9 22.29 -28.62 15.31
C ALA A 9 20.90 -27.99 15.48
N ASN A 10 20.47 -27.84 16.73
CA ASN A 10 19.37 -26.99 17.14
C ASN A 10 19.71 -25.53 16.80
N SER A 11 19.47 -25.14 15.55
CA SER A 11 19.37 -23.75 15.16
C SER A 11 18.10 -23.17 15.78
N LYS A 12 18.24 -22.66 17.01
CA LYS A 12 17.29 -21.71 17.59
C LYS A 12 17.32 -20.45 16.70
N ARG A 13 16.61 -20.48 15.57
CA ARG A 13 16.23 -19.26 14.85
C ARG A 13 15.34 -18.48 15.80
N SER A 14 15.88 -17.43 16.41
CA SER A 14 15.04 -16.38 16.97
C SER A 14 14.11 -15.95 15.84
N ILE A 15 12.82 -16.25 15.98
CA ILE A 15 11.80 -15.78 15.04
C ILE A 15 11.77 -14.26 15.24
N ALA A 16 12.59 -13.55 14.46
CA ALA A 16 12.54 -12.11 14.38
C ALA A 16 11.08 -11.77 14.04
N ARG A 17 10.48 -10.86 14.82
CA ARG A 17 9.10 -10.44 14.58
C ARG A 17 8.99 -10.05 13.11
N PRO A 18 8.00 -10.57 12.36
CA PRO A 18 7.90 -10.30 10.94
C PRO A 18 7.83 -8.78 10.72
N ASP A 19 8.67 -8.31 9.80
CA ASP A 19 8.76 -6.92 9.38
C ASP A 19 7.36 -6.39 8.97
N LYS A 20 7.08 -5.12 9.27
CA LYS A 20 5.81 -4.45 8.93
C LYS A 20 5.52 -4.56 7.43
N ASN A 21 6.56 -4.46 6.59
CA ASN A 21 6.42 -4.62 5.14
C ASN A 21 6.06 -6.06 4.73
N PHE A 22 6.62 -7.06 5.40
CA PHE A 22 6.27 -8.46 5.16
C PHE A 22 4.79 -8.73 5.44
N ILE A 23 4.29 -8.23 6.57
CA ILE A 23 2.88 -8.39 6.98
C ILE A 23 1.94 -7.69 6.00
N LEU A 24 2.31 -6.48 5.57
CA LEU A 24 1.55 -5.71 4.59
C LEU A 24 1.45 -6.43 3.23
N ASN A 25 2.56 -6.97 2.74
CA ASN A 25 2.59 -7.75 1.50
C ASN A 25 1.77 -9.04 1.60
N GLN A 26 1.74 -9.70 2.77
CA GLN A 26 0.89 -10.86 3.01
C GLN A 26 -0.60 -10.50 3.01
N PHE A 27 -0.96 -9.28 3.45
CA PHE A 27 -2.34 -8.81 3.36
C PHE A 27 -2.74 -8.52 1.91
N ILE A 28 -1.90 -7.80 1.15
CA ILE A 28 -2.15 -7.53 -0.28
C ILE A 28 -2.40 -8.82 -1.06
N ARG A 29 -1.64 -9.89 -0.79
CA ARG A 29 -1.81 -11.19 -1.46
C ARG A 29 -3.07 -11.97 -1.07
N ARG A 30 -3.78 -11.54 -0.03
CA ARG A 30 -4.92 -12.28 0.56
C ARG A 30 -6.19 -11.44 0.63
N HIS A 31 -6.17 -10.21 0.12
CA HIS A 31 -7.29 -9.26 0.24
C HIS A 31 -8.54 -9.75 -0.49
N ASP A 32 -8.35 -10.60 -1.50
CA ASP A 32 -9.35 -11.34 -2.27
C ASP A 32 -9.98 -12.51 -1.49
N ASN A 33 -9.35 -12.96 -0.40
CA ASN A 33 -9.87 -13.97 0.53
C ASN A 33 -10.34 -13.31 1.85
N PRO A 34 -11.65 -13.07 2.02
CA PRO A 34 -12.16 -12.27 3.13
C PRO A 34 -12.04 -12.97 4.50
N HIS A 35 -12.15 -14.31 4.53
CA HIS A 35 -11.97 -15.11 5.75
C HIS A 35 -10.51 -15.09 6.23
N GLY A 36 -9.57 -15.21 5.28
CA GLY A 36 -8.14 -15.06 5.55
C GLY A 36 -7.80 -13.65 6.03
N SER A 37 -8.36 -12.64 5.36
CA SER A 37 -8.18 -11.22 5.69
C SER A 37 -8.67 -10.87 7.08
N PHE A 38 -9.85 -11.33 7.51
CA PHE A 38 -10.36 -11.08 8.86
C PHE A 38 -9.45 -11.66 9.95
N SER A 39 -9.09 -12.94 9.82
CA SER A 39 -8.22 -13.62 10.78
C SER A 39 -6.84 -12.96 10.84
N PHE A 40 -6.37 -12.42 9.72
CA PHE A 40 -5.11 -11.70 9.62
C PHE A 40 -5.17 -10.30 10.26
N LEU A 41 -6.23 -9.53 10.00
CA LEU A 41 -6.45 -8.20 10.57
C LEU A 41 -6.65 -8.24 12.08
N LYS A 42 -7.39 -9.24 12.60
CA LYS A 42 -7.56 -9.44 14.04
C LYS A 42 -6.23 -9.62 14.78
N LYS A 43 -5.25 -10.27 14.13
CA LYS A 43 -3.90 -10.48 14.66
C LYS A 43 -2.96 -9.28 14.41
N ASN A 44 -3.34 -8.36 13.53
CA ASN A 44 -2.51 -7.26 13.06
C ASN A 44 -3.31 -5.95 12.95
N THR A 45 -4.00 -5.55 14.01
CA THR A 45 -4.85 -4.35 14.03
C THR A 45 -4.11 -3.07 13.67
N ARG A 46 -2.79 -3.03 13.91
CA ARG A 46 -1.89 -1.97 13.46
C ARG A 46 -1.96 -1.69 11.94
N LEU A 47 -2.42 -2.62 11.11
CA LEU A 47 -2.58 -2.36 9.68
C LEU A 47 -3.69 -1.35 9.36
N LEU A 48 -4.62 -1.14 10.30
CA LEU A 48 -5.70 -0.16 10.21
C LEU A 48 -5.21 1.27 10.53
N ASP A 49 -3.92 1.45 10.82
CA ASP A 49 -3.35 2.77 11.07
C ASP A 49 -3.31 3.60 9.78
N LYS A 50 -3.62 4.90 9.89
CA LYS A 50 -3.62 5.84 8.76
C LYS A 50 -2.30 5.84 8.00
N GLY A 51 -1.17 5.75 8.71
CA GLY A 51 0.16 5.72 8.10
C GLY A 51 0.50 4.41 7.37
N THR A 52 -0.24 3.32 7.58
CA THR A 52 -0.16 2.10 6.76
C THR A 52 -0.92 2.30 5.46
N ILE A 53 -2.10 2.92 5.52
CA ILE A 53 -2.91 3.24 4.34
C ILE A 53 -2.16 4.22 3.42
N GLU A 54 -1.61 5.31 3.97
CA GLU A 54 -0.80 6.28 3.22
C GLU A 54 0.42 5.64 2.56
N ARG A 55 1.09 4.69 3.23
CA ARG A 55 2.20 3.93 2.65
C ARG A 55 1.77 3.06 1.47
N LEU A 56 0.58 2.47 1.52
CA LEU A 56 0.05 1.70 0.39
C LEU A 56 -0.27 2.62 -0.79
N GLU A 57 -0.83 3.81 -0.55
CA GLU A 57 -1.05 4.79 -1.62
C GLU A 57 0.27 5.22 -2.28
N CYS A 58 1.32 5.50 -1.50
CA CYS A 58 2.65 5.81 -2.04
C CYS A 58 3.19 4.65 -2.87
N LYS A 59 3.08 3.41 -2.38
CA LYS A 59 3.54 2.21 -3.09
C LYS A 59 2.75 1.97 -4.39
N ALA A 60 1.43 2.17 -4.38
CA ALA A 60 0.62 2.08 -5.58
C ALA A 60 1.03 3.16 -6.61
N CYS A 61 1.25 4.39 -6.15
CA CYS A 61 1.75 5.48 -6.98
C CYS A 61 3.10 5.14 -7.63
N GLU A 62 4.06 4.62 -6.87
CA GLU A 62 5.35 4.17 -7.40
C GLU A 62 5.22 3.07 -8.46
N ARG A 63 4.23 2.19 -8.34
CA ARG A 63 3.96 1.14 -9.31
C ARG A 63 3.29 1.65 -10.58
N LEU A 64 2.34 2.58 -10.46
CA LEU A 64 1.70 3.24 -11.61
C LEU A 64 2.66 4.11 -12.43
N ARG A 65 3.79 4.55 -11.84
CA ARG A 65 4.85 5.27 -12.58
C ARG A 65 5.63 4.36 -13.54
N GLN A 66 5.53 3.05 -13.36
CA GLN A 66 6.23 2.08 -14.19
C GLN A 66 5.28 1.71 -15.34
N THR A 67 5.74 1.86 -16.59
CA THR A 67 4.95 1.61 -17.81
C THR A 67 4.81 0.12 -18.13
N ASP A 68 4.77 -0.74 -17.11
CA ASP A 68 4.67 -2.20 -17.24
C ASP A 68 3.29 -2.65 -16.76
N SER A 69 2.60 -3.45 -17.58
CA SER A 69 1.26 -3.97 -17.28
C SER A 69 1.23 -4.83 -16.01
N LEU A 70 2.34 -5.49 -15.66
CA LEU A 70 2.46 -6.19 -14.39
C LEU A 70 2.45 -5.21 -13.20
N CYS A 71 3.04 -4.03 -13.38
CA CYS A 71 3.08 -3.00 -12.35
C CYS A 71 1.71 -2.31 -12.18
N GLU A 72 0.95 -2.16 -13.26
CA GLU A 72 -0.44 -1.69 -13.18
C GLU A 72 -1.32 -2.67 -12.39
N LEU A 73 -1.22 -3.97 -12.66
CA LEU A 73 -1.96 -4.99 -11.92
C LEU A 73 -1.55 -5.03 -10.44
N GLU A 74 -0.25 -4.90 -10.15
CA GLU A 74 0.24 -4.78 -8.78
C GLU A 74 -0.32 -3.53 -8.08
N ALA A 75 -0.35 -2.40 -8.77
CA ALA A 75 -0.92 -1.16 -8.23
C ALA A 75 -2.41 -1.30 -7.92
N GLN A 76 -3.19 -1.89 -8.82
CA GLN A 76 -4.62 -2.14 -8.61
C GLN A 76 -4.85 -3.03 -7.37
N ASN A 77 -4.05 -4.09 -7.21
CA ASN A 77 -4.12 -4.96 -6.04
C ASN A 77 -3.77 -4.21 -4.73
N ILE A 78 -2.77 -3.33 -4.78
CA ILE A 78 -2.38 -2.48 -3.64
C ILE A 78 -3.51 -1.51 -3.28
N ILE A 79 -4.14 -0.88 -4.28
CA ILE A 79 -5.26 0.04 -4.09
C ILE A 79 -6.48 -0.67 -3.51
N ALA A 80 -6.84 -1.83 -4.06
CA ALA A 80 -7.95 -2.64 -3.57
C ALA A 80 -7.74 -3.07 -2.10
N ALA A 81 -6.51 -3.45 -1.73
CA ALA A 81 -6.15 -3.77 -0.36
C ALA A 81 -6.21 -2.53 0.56
N ALA A 82 -5.72 -1.37 0.10
CA ALA A 82 -5.74 -0.12 0.85
C ALA A 82 -7.18 0.36 1.11
N ALA A 83 -8.05 0.27 0.12
CA ALA A 83 -9.47 0.63 0.23
C ALA A 83 -10.17 -0.26 1.27
N LEU A 84 -9.89 -1.57 1.24
CA LEU A 84 -10.42 -2.50 2.25
C LEU A 84 -9.95 -2.14 3.66
N LEU A 85 -8.66 -1.82 3.85
CA LEU A 85 -8.14 -1.37 5.14
C LEU A 85 -8.78 -0.06 5.61
N GLU A 86 -9.01 0.89 4.70
CA GLU A 86 -9.63 2.18 5.03
C GLU A 86 -11.10 2.02 5.45
N ILE A 87 -11.87 1.18 4.77
CA ILE A 87 -13.23 0.80 5.19
C ILE A 87 -13.18 0.16 6.58
N CYS A 88 -12.25 -0.77 6.78
CA CYS A 88 -12.09 -1.49 8.05
C CYS A 88 -11.66 -0.56 9.21
N ALA A 89 -10.85 0.46 8.94
CA ALA A 89 -10.33 1.39 9.95
C ALA A 89 -11.41 2.34 10.51
N ARG A 90 -12.47 2.61 9.74
CA ARG A 90 -13.59 3.49 10.14
C ARG A 90 -14.63 2.78 11.02
N LYS A 91 -14.45 1.50 11.33
CA LYS A 91 -15.47 0.64 11.95
C LYS A 91 -15.03 0.14 13.32
N SER A 92 -15.99 -0.06 14.21
CA SER A 92 -15.75 -0.79 15.45
C SER A 92 -15.38 -2.26 15.16
N PRO A 93 -14.73 -2.98 16.09
CA PRO A 93 -14.37 -4.39 15.88
C PRO A 93 -15.55 -5.31 15.56
N VAL A 94 -16.75 -4.98 16.06
CA VAL A 94 -17.98 -5.73 15.79
C VAL A 94 -18.43 -5.51 14.35
N GLU A 95 -18.54 -4.25 13.93
CA GLU A 95 -18.90 -3.88 12.55
C GLU A 95 -17.87 -4.38 11.53
N LEU A 96 -16.58 -4.36 11.88
CA LEU A 96 -15.49 -4.90 11.06
C LEU A 96 -15.73 -6.39 10.73
N LYS A 97 -16.10 -7.18 11.74
CA LYS A 97 -16.41 -8.60 11.57
C LYS A 97 -17.61 -8.79 10.65
N GLU A 98 -18.68 -8.05 10.86
CA GLU A 98 -19.88 -8.11 10.04
C GLU A 98 -19.59 -7.71 8.59
N LYS A 99 -18.86 -6.61 8.38
CA LYS A 99 -18.49 -6.13 7.04
C LYS A 99 -17.65 -7.14 6.26
N LEU A 100 -16.63 -7.70 6.89
CA LEU A 100 -15.78 -8.70 6.25
C LEU A 100 -16.52 -10.01 5.98
N LEU A 101 -17.45 -10.40 6.86
CA LEU A 101 -18.36 -11.52 6.59
C LEU A 101 -19.28 -11.24 5.40
N CYS A 102 -19.89 -10.05 5.33
CA CYS A 102 -20.69 -9.62 4.18
C CYS A 102 -19.88 -9.65 2.88
N PHE A 103 -18.62 -9.22 2.92
CA PHE A 103 -17.71 -9.28 1.77
C PHE A 103 -17.40 -10.74 1.37
N ALA A 104 -17.20 -11.63 2.35
CA ALA A 104 -17.01 -13.08 2.16
C ALA A 104 -18.19 -13.75 1.46
N VAL A 105 -19.42 -13.45 1.89
CA VAL A 105 -20.64 -14.00 1.30
C VAL A 105 -21.08 -13.25 0.03
N HIS A 106 -20.18 -12.48 -0.57
CA HIS A 106 -20.40 -11.73 -1.81
C HIS A 106 -21.61 -10.79 -1.78
N CYS A 107 -21.86 -10.14 -0.63
CA CYS A 107 -22.87 -9.10 -0.52
C CYS A 107 -22.60 -7.96 -1.51
N MET A 108 -23.51 -7.77 -2.46
CA MET A 108 -23.39 -6.77 -3.53
C MET A 108 -23.18 -5.35 -2.99
N LYS A 109 -23.85 -4.98 -1.89
CA LYS A 109 -23.70 -3.67 -1.24
C LYS A 109 -22.26 -3.45 -0.75
N THR A 110 -21.65 -4.47 -0.13
CA THR A 110 -20.29 -4.33 0.42
C THR A 110 -19.23 -4.38 -0.66
N LYS A 111 -19.45 -5.16 -1.74
CA LYS A 111 -18.59 -5.12 -2.93
C LYS A 111 -18.65 -3.76 -3.62
N ARG A 112 -19.83 -3.19 -3.78
CA ARG A 112 -20.01 -1.85 -4.36
C ARG A 112 -19.27 -0.79 -3.55
N GLU A 113 -19.47 -0.75 -2.23
CA GLU A 113 -18.77 0.20 -1.35
C GLU A 113 -17.24 0.03 -1.42
N HIS A 114 -16.75 -1.20 -1.52
CA HIS A 114 -15.32 -1.47 -1.73
C HIS A 114 -14.82 -0.94 -3.08
N SER A 115 -15.57 -1.17 -4.17
CA SER A 115 -15.24 -0.66 -5.50
C SER A 115 -15.28 0.86 -5.56
N GLU A 116 -16.29 1.50 -4.96
CA GLU A 116 -16.41 2.97 -4.86
C GLU A 116 -15.19 3.55 -4.12
N HIS A 117 -14.81 2.98 -2.97
CA HIS A 117 -13.61 3.42 -2.24
C HIS A 117 -12.31 3.18 -2.98
N ALA A 118 -12.21 2.08 -3.73
CA ALA A 118 -11.04 1.81 -4.57
C ALA A 118 -10.91 2.86 -5.68
N LEU A 119 -12.02 3.27 -6.30
CA LEU A 119 -12.04 4.35 -7.29
C LEU A 119 -11.66 5.70 -6.66
N GLU A 120 -12.23 6.04 -5.50
CA GLU A 120 -11.84 7.26 -4.75
C GLU A 120 -10.34 7.28 -4.41
N MET A 121 -9.76 6.11 -4.13
CA MET A 121 -8.32 5.96 -3.93
C MET A 121 -7.53 6.14 -5.21
N CYS A 122 -7.95 5.55 -6.33
CA CYS A 122 -7.36 5.79 -7.63
C CYS A 122 -7.34 7.29 -7.94
N ASP A 123 -8.48 7.97 -7.85
CA ASP A 123 -8.59 9.42 -8.12
C ASP A 123 -7.67 10.25 -7.21
N ARG A 124 -7.55 9.86 -5.93
CA ARG A 124 -6.66 10.50 -4.96
C ARG A 124 -5.19 10.28 -5.31
N ILE A 125 -4.82 9.11 -5.80
CA ILE A 125 -3.46 8.79 -6.24
C ILE A 125 -3.15 9.53 -7.56
N GLU A 126 -4.06 9.55 -8.52
CA GLU A 126 -3.95 10.28 -9.78
C GLU A 126 -3.80 11.79 -9.54
N ARG A 127 -4.58 12.37 -8.62
CA ARG A 127 -4.40 13.77 -8.20
C ARG A 127 -3.03 14.05 -7.57
N LYS A 128 -2.43 13.09 -6.85
CA LYS A 128 -1.05 13.20 -6.37
C LYS A 128 -0.02 13.06 -7.50
N PHE A 129 -0.41 12.45 -8.60
CA PHE A 129 0.39 12.27 -9.81
C PHE A 129 0.43 13.51 -10.70
N ASN A 130 -0.55 14.40 -10.58
CA ASN A 130 -0.75 15.53 -11.49
C ASN A 130 0.57 16.29 -11.74
N HIS A 131 1.05 16.17 -12.98
CA HIS A 131 2.33 16.69 -13.46
C HIS A 131 2.43 18.22 -13.37
N ASP A 132 1.31 18.94 -13.19
CA ASP A 132 1.30 20.39 -13.07
C ASP A 132 2.12 20.90 -11.88
N ASN A 133 2.21 20.14 -10.79
CA ASN A 133 3.08 20.51 -9.66
C ASN A 133 4.57 20.30 -9.97
N VAL A 134 4.91 19.37 -10.86
CA VAL A 134 6.29 19.11 -11.30
C VAL A 134 6.70 20.12 -12.37
N ALA A 135 5.82 20.47 -13.31
CA ALA A 135 6.04 21.51 -14.30
C ALA A 135 6.21 22.89 -13.64
N VAL A 136 5.35 23.25 -12.68
CA VAL A 136 5.50 24.51 -11.91
C VAL A 136 6.76 24.51 -11.04
N ALA A 137 7.19 23.37 -10.51
CA ALA A 137 8.44 23.28 -9.75
C ALA A 137 9.69 23.37 -10.65
N LEU A 138 9.65 22.76 -11.84
CA LEU A 138 10.72 22.85 -12.85
C LEU A 138 10.81 24.27 -13.43
N ASP A 139 9.69 24.91 -13.78
CA ASP A 139 9.66 26.31 -14.23
C ASP A 139 10.21 27.26 -13.16
N LYS A 140 9.88 27.04 -11.89
CA LYS A 140 10.41 27.82 -10.77
C LYS A 140 11.92 27.60 -10.54
N MET A 141 12.45 26.43 -10.87
CA MET A 141 13.90 26.17 -10.79
C MET A 141 14.65 26.71 -12.00
N SER A 142 14.06 26.65 -13.20
CA SER A 142 14.61 27.26 -14.42
C SER A 142 14.73 28.77 -14.27
N LEU A 143 13.68 29.44 -13.80
CA LEU A 143 13.69 30.89 -13.57
C LEU A 143 14.76 31.33 -12.55
N LYS A 144 14.98 30.53 -11.49
CA LYS A 144 16.03 30.82 -10.51
C LYS A 144 17.45 30.61 -11.04
N ALA A 145 17.64 29.64 -11.93
CA ALA A 145 18.94 29.43 -12.58
C ALA A 145 19.26 30.57 -13.55
N ASP A 146 18.25 31.04 -14.27
CA ASP A 146 18.37 32.15 -15.23
C ASP A 146 18.61 33.50 -14.51
N GLU A 147 17.93 33.77 -13.39
CA GLU A 147 18.19 34.97 -12.56
C GLU A 147 19.61 34.96 -11.96
N ALA A 148 20.09 33.81 -11.48
CA ALA A 148 21.44 33.69 -10.92
C ALA A 148 22.54 33.91 -11.98
N ALA A 149 22.32 33.45 -13.21
CA ALA A 149 23.22 33.67 -14.33
C ALA A 149 23.26 35.16 -14.77
N LEU A 150 22.11 35.85 -14.73
CA LEU A 150 22.00 37.27 -15.07
C LEU A 150 22.70 38.18 -14.04
N VAL A 151 22.57 37.86 -12.75
CA VAL A 151 23.26 38.60 -11.67
C VAL A 151 24.78 38.44 -11.75
N GLN A 152 25.27 37.26 -12.18
CA GLN A 152 26.71 37.05 -12.39
C GLN A 152 27.26 37.78 -13.63
N THR A 153 26.43 38.05 -14.64
CA THR A 153 26.87 38.79 -15.85
C THR A 153 26.87 40.30 -15.66
N ILE A 154 26.12 40.84 -14.69
CA ILE A 154 26.02 42.28 -14.43
C ILE A 154 27.12 42.79 -13.45
N GLN A 155 27.85 41.89 -12.79
CA GLN A 155 28.93 42.23 -11.83
C GLN A 155 30.35 42.22 -12.42
N VAL A 156 30.51 42.25 -13.76
CA VAL A 156 31.81 42.35 -14.45
C VAL A 156 32.04 43.75 -14.97
#